data_AF-A0A1F1ZXE5-F1
#
_entry.id   AF-A0A1F1ZXE5-F1
#
_cell.length_a   1.000
_cell.length_b   1.000
_cell.length_c   1.000
_cell.angle_alpha   90.00
_cell.angle_beta   90.00
_cell.angle_gamma   90.00
#
_symmetry.space_group_name_H-M   'P 1'
#
loop_
_entity.id
_entity.type
_entity.pdbx_description
1 polymer ?
#
loop_
_entity_poly.entity_id
_entity_poly.type
_entity_poly.pdbx_seq_one_letter_code
_entity_poly.pdbx_strand_id
1 'polypeptide(L)'
;MSDVFAADQASEQHRQKAADLESEVRRLRVRLVSLTVDAWSQVPDGQQLSRRQLVAAAVRQLCDLTGPPEGAPEIWKADEAQLPFRLFALLEAAQPRRGAGEEHTATALALAENLRRSL
;
A
#
# COMPACT_ATOMS: atom_id res chain seq x y z
N MET A 1 8.47 27.53 -25.26
CA MET A 1 9.60 27.15 -24.39
C MET A 1 9.17 26.74 -22.97
N SER A 2 7.87 26.76 -22.61
CA SER A 2 7.43 26.48 -21.24
C SER A 2 7.12 25.00 -20.92
N ASP A 3 6.90 24.14 -21.93
CA ASP A 3 6.50 22.74 -21.69
C ASP A 3 7.63 21.83 -21.20
N VAL A 4 8.88 22.12 -21.58
CA VAL A 4 10.03 21.27 -21.21
C VAL A 4 10.31 21.35 -19.70
N PHE A 5 10.22 22.53 -19.09
CA PHE A 5 10.43 22.72 -17.66
C PHE A 5 9.30 22.11 -16.82
N ALA A 6 8.06 22.15 -17.29
CA ALA A 6 6.92 21.53 -16.62
C ALA A 6 7.00 20.00 -16.66
N ALA A 7 7.41 19.43 -17.80
CA ALA A 7 7.61 17.99 -17.94
C ALA A 7 8.75 17.46 -17.04
N ASP A 8 9.83 18.23 -16.90
CA ASP A 8 10.97 17.86 -16.06
C ASP A 8 10.60 17.90 -14.56
N GLN A 9 9.80 18.90 -14.14
CA GLN A 9 9.27 18.98 -12.78
C GLN A 9 8.28 17.87 -12.45
N ALA A 10 7.37 17.52 -13.36
CA ALA A 10 6.43 16.41 -13.16
C ALA A 10 7.17 15.07 -13.02
N SER A 11 8.21 14.86 -13.82
CA SER A 11 9.08 13.67 -13.73
C SER A 11 9.84 13.60 -12.39
N GLU A 12 10.36 14.72 -11.90
CA GLU A 12 11.02 14.80 -10.59
C GLU A 12 10.03 14.56 -9.44
N GLN A 13 8.84 15.17 -9.49
CA GLN A 13 7.79 14.95 -8.48
C GLN A 13 7.35 13.49 -8.44
N HIS A 14 7.18 12.87 -9.60
CA HIS A 14 6.83 11.45 -9.67
C HIS A 14 7.95 10.56 -9.10
N ARG A 15 9.23 10.86 -9.40
CA ARG A 15 10.37 10.16 -8.79
C ARG A 15 10.43 10.33 -7.27
N GLN A 16 10.16 11.53 -6.76
CA GLN A 16 10.11 11.79 -5.32
C GLN A 16 8.98 10.98 -4.65
N LYS A 17 7.76 11.01 -5.20
CA LYS A 17 6.64 10.20 -4.72
C LYS A 17 6.96 8.70 -4.72
N ALA A 18 7.73 8.22 -5.70
CA ALA A 18 8.18 6.84 -5.76
C ALA A 18 9.10 6.48 -4.60
N ALA A 19 10.08 7.34 -4.29
CA ALA A 19 11.01 7.15 -3.18
C ALA A 19 10.31 7.22 -1.82
N ASP A 20 9.33 8.11 -1.68
CA ASP A 20 8.50 8.22 -0.49
C ASP A 20 7.63 6.97 -0.30
N LEU A 21 6.99 6.48 -1.37
CA LEU A 21 6.23 5.22 -1.34
C LEU A 21 7.11 4.04 -0.94
N GLU A 22 8.32 3.93 -1.50
CA GLU A 22 9.25 2.86 -1.12
C GLU A 22 9.63 2.93 0.37
N SER A 23 9.86 4.14 0.87
CA SER A 23 10.17 4.39 2.28
C SER A 23 9.01 4.01 3.20
N GLU A 24 7.78 4.38 2.84
CA GLU A 24 6.57 4.04 3.60
C GLU A 24 6.28 2.54 3.57
N VAL A 25 6.48 1.86 2.43
CA VAL A 25 6.39 0.39 2.33
C VAL A 25 7.35 -0.28 3.29
N ARG A 26 8.62 0.16 3.36
CA ARG A 26 9.61 -0.38 4.31
C ARG A 26 9.17 -0.17 5.76
N ARG A 27 8.66 1.02 6.11
CA ARG A 27 8.18 1.34 7.48
C ARG A 27 6.96 0.50 7.87
N LEU A 28 5.99 0.36 6.96
CA LEU A 28 4.81 -0.49 7.15
C LEU A 28 5.20 -1.95 7.30
N ARG A 29 6.21 -2.43 6.57
CA ARG A 29 6.73 -3.80 6.70
C ARG A 29 7.22 -4.09 8.11
N VAL A 30 7.98 -3.18 8.71
CA VAL A 30 8.43 -3.34 10.10
C VAL A 30 7.24 -3.42 11.06
N ARG A 31 6.25 -2.52 10.93
CA ARG A 31 5.08 -2.48 11.82
C ARG A 31 4.13 -3.65 11.65
N LEU A 32 3.84 -4.06 10.43
CA LEU A 32 2.95 -5.18 10.15
C LEU A 32 3.62 -6.54 10.45
N VAL A 33 4.95 -6.67 10.30
CA VAL A 33 5.67 -7.86 10.78
C VAL A 33 5.68 -7.93 12.30
N SER A 34 5.74 -6.78 12.97
CA SER A 34 5.61 -6.69 14.43
C SER A 34 4.19 -6.99 14.92
N LEU A 35 3.19 -6.77 14.06
CA LEU A 35 1.81 -7.22 14.22
C LEU A 35 1.67 -8.67 13.68
N THR A 36 2.28 -9.64 14.34
CA THR A 36 2.05 -11.07 14.05
C THR A 36 0.56 -11.39 14.16
N VAL A 37 0.04 -12.40 13.46
CA VAL A 37 -1.38 -12.83 13.52
C VAL A 37 -1.88 -12.96 14.98
N ASP A 38 -1.01 -13.32 15.92
CA ASP A 38 -1.29 -13.34 17.37
C ASP A 38 -1.35 -11.94 18.02
N ALA A 39 -0.56 -10.96 17.57
CA ALA A 39 -0.72 -9.57 18.00
C ALA A 39 -2.05 -8.97 17.51
N TRP A 40 -2.60 -9.45 16.39
CA TRP A 40 -3.97 -9.13 15.96
C TRP A 40 -5.05 -9.77 16.83
N SER A 41 -4.73 -10.70 17.73
CA SER A 41 -5.70 -11.31 18.66
C SER A 41 -5.56 -10.81 20.10
N GLN A 42 -4.50 -10.04 20.41
CA GLN A 42 -4.22 -9.51 21.76
C GLN A 42 -4.60 -8.03 21.97
N VAL A 43 -5.08 -7.33 20.93
CA VAL A 43 -5.61 -5.96 21.06
C VAL A 43 -7.02 -6.02 21.67
N PRO A 44 -7.43 -5.13 22.60
CA PRO A 44 -8.79 -5.13 23.16
C PRO A 44 -9.86 -5.23 22.06
N ASP A 45 -10.90 -6.04 22.27
CA ASP A 45 -11.89 -6.46 21.25
C ASP A 45 -12.44 -5.32 20.36
N GLY A 46 -12.54 -4.09 20.89
CA GLY A 46 -13.00 -2.91 20.14
C GLY A 46 -11.97 -2.26 19.20
N GLN A 47 -10.67 -2.40 19.45
CA GLN A 47 -9.59 -1.85 18.59
C GLN A 47 -9.05 -2.89 17.58
N GLN A 48 -9.30 -4.16 17.85
CA GLN A 48 -8.84 -5.26 17.02
C GLN A 48 -9.57 -5.32 15.68
N LEU A 49 -10.89 -5.15 15.72
CA LEU A 49 -11.76 -5.01 14.55
C LEU A 49 -11.40 -3.75 13.73
N SER A 50 -11.06 -2.63 14.37
CA SER A 50 -10.80 -1.38 13.66
C SER A 50 -9.51 -1.43 12.83
N ARG A 51 -8.41 -1.96 13.37
CA ARG A 51 -7.14 -2.10 12.61
C ARG A 51 -7.29 -3.10 11.46
N ARG A 52 -8.01 -4.20 11.68
CA ARG A 52 -8.27 -5.22 10.62
C ARG A 52 -9.13 -4.67 9.51
N GLN A 53 -10.19 -3.94 9.85
CA GLN A 53 -11.03 -3.24 8.88
C GLN A 53 -10.25 -2.18 8.10
N LEU A 54 -9.35 -1.43 8.75
CA LEU A 54 -8.50 -0.44 8.07
C LEU A 54 -7.57 -1.09 7.03
N VAL A 55 -6.88 -2.18 7.40
CA VAL A 55 -6.01 -2.89 6.45
C VAL A 55 -6.83 -3.56 5.34
N ALA A 56 -7.97 -4.19 5.66
CA ALA A 56 -8.85 -4.78 4.65
C ALA A 56 -9.41 -3.74 3.67
N ALA A 57 -9.81 -2.56 4.18
CA ALA A 57 -10.29 -1.45 3.34
C ALA A 57 -9.17 -0.93 2.41
N ALA A 58 -7.96 -0.76 2.93
CA ALA A 58 -6.83 -0.33 2.12
C ALA A 58 -6.44 -1.38 1.06
N VAL A 59 -6.45 -2.68 1.39
CA VAL A 59 -6.23 -3.76 0.43
C VAL A 59 -7.28 -3.73 -0.68
N ARG A 60 -8.55 -3.50 -0.34
CA ARG A 60 -9.63 -3.38 -1.33
C ARG A 60 -9.39 -2.20 -2.27
N GLN A 61 -9.14 -1.02 -1.72
CA GLN A 61 -8.89 0.19 -2.51
C GLN A 61 -7.67 0.08 -3.41
N LEU A 62 -6.57 -0.49 -2.91
CA LEU A 62 -5.38 -0.74 -3.72
C LEU A 62 -5.63 -1.79 -4.80
N CYS A 63 -6.39 -2.85 -4.50
CA CYS A 63 -6.75 -3.87 -5.48
C CYS A 63 -7.66 -3.32 -6.59
N ASP A 64 -8.56 -2.38 -6.28
CA ASP A 64 -9.39 -1.70 -7.27
C ASP A 64 -8.54 -0.77 -8.17
N LEU A 65 -7.46 -0.21 -7.63
CA LEU A 65 -6.53 0.68 -8.33
C LEU A 65 -5.52 -0.06 -9.22
N THR A 66 -4.88 -1.11 -8.72
CA THR A 66 -3.78 -1.81 -9.44
C THR A 66 -4.24 -3.11 -10.11
N GLY A 67 -5.44 -3.59 -9.78
CA GLY A 67 -5.82 -4.97 -10.02
C GLY A 67 -5.11 -5.94 -9.07
N PRO A 68 -5.49 -7.23 -9.09
CA PRO A 68 -4.73 -8.27 -8.40
C PRO A 68 -3.32 -8.40 -9.01
N PRO A 69 -2.29 -8.71 -8.22
CA PRO A 69 -0.96 -8.95 -8.76
C PRO A 69 -0.96 -10.14 -9.72
N GLU A 70 -0.07 -10.10 -10.71
CA GLU A 70 0.07 -11.17 -11.71
C GLU A 70 0.42 -12.50 -11.03
N GLY A 71 -0.30 -13.57 -11.39
CA GLY A 71 -0.13 -14.89 -10.78
C GLY A 71 -0.74 -15.06 -9.37
N ALA A 72 -1.55 -14.10 -8.89
CA ALA A 72 -2.27 -14.26 -7.63
C ALA A 72 -3.21 -15.48 -7.68
N PRO A 73 -3.14 -16.41 -6.71
CA PRO A 73 -4.02 -17.58 -6.67
C PRO A 73 -5.49 -17.17 -6.48
N GLU A 74 -6.45 -17.99 -6.90
CA GLU A 74 -7.89 -17.66 -6.78
C GLU A 74 -8.32 -17.38 -5.32
N ILE A 75 -7.69 -18.06 -4.37
CA ILE A 75 -7.92 -17.87 -2.92
C ILE A 75 -7.33 -16.56 -2.36
N TRP A 76 -6.60 -15.79 -3.17
CA TRP A 76 -5.97 -14.53 -2.77
C TRP A 76 -6.96 -13.55 -2.15
N LYS A 77 -8.21 -13.54 -2.60
CA LYS A 77 -9.23 -12.62 -2.07
C LYS A 77 -9.87 -13.10 -0.77
N ALA A 78 -9.85 -14.39 -0.48
CA ALA A 78 -10.66 -15.03 0.56
C ALA A 78 -9.95 -15.23 1.91
N ASP A 79 -8.62 -15.27 1.94
CA ASP A 79 -7.85 -15.53 3.15
C ASP A 79 -7.47 -14.24 3.90
N GLU A 80 -8.06 -14.02 5.08
CA GLU A 80 -7.78 -12.87 5.94
C GLU A 80 -6.37 -12.91 6.54
N ALA A 81 -5.78 -14.09 6.75
CA ALA A 81 -4.42 -14.22 7.25
C ALA A 81 -3.39 -13.64 6.27
N GLN A 82 -3.77 -13.52 4.99
CA GLN A 82 -2.94 -12.95 3.94
C GLN A 82 -3.08 -11.43 3.81
N LEU A 83 -3.95 -10.76 4.57
CA LEU A 83 -4.17 -9.31 4.44
C LEU A 83 -2.87 -8.47 4.46
N PRO A 84 -1.91 -8.68 5.38
CA PRO A 84 -0.65 -7.96 5.36
C PRO A 84 0.17 -8.24 4.09
N PHE A 85 0.25 -9.50 3.67
CA PHE A 85 0.98 -9.89 2.47
C PHE A 85 0.37 -9.28 1.20
N ARG A 86 -0.96 -9.29 1.09
CA ARG A 86 -1.71 -8.67 0.01
C ARG A 86 -1.49 -7.18 -0.06
N LEU A 87 -1.51 -6.49 1.09
CA LEU A 87 -1.23 -5.07 1.18
C LEU A 87 0.16 -4.75 0.59
N PHE A 88 1.18 -5.53 0.95
CA PHE A 88 2.53 -5.32 0.41
C PHE A 88 2.61 -5.55 -1.09
N ALA A 89 2.05 -6.66 -1.58
CA ALA A 89 2.09 -6.96 -3.00
C ALA A 89 1.42 -5.85 -3.84
N LEU A 90 0.30 -5.29 -3.36
CA LEU A 90 -0.41 -4.20 -4.03
C LEU A 90 0.35 -2.87 -3.95
N LEU A 91 0.96 -2.54 -2.81
CA LEU A 91 1.80 -1.36 -2.68
C LEU A 91 3.07 -1.46 -3.56
N GLU A 92 3.65 -2.65 -3.70
CA GLU A 92 4.76 -2.89 -4.62
C GLU A 92 4.34 -2.76 -6.08
N ALA A 93 3.14 -3.25 -6.45
CA ALA A 93 2.58 -3.11 -7.79
C ALA A 93 2.29 -1.64 -8.14
N ALA A 94 1.98 -0.80 -7.16
CA ALA A 94 1.77 0.64 -7.34
C ALA A 94 3.07 1.46 -7.47
N GLN A 95 4.25 0.82 -7.50
CA GLN A 95 5.52 1.52 -7.69
C GLN A 95 5.83 1.78 -9.17
N PRO A 96 6.43 2.92 -9.53
CA PRO A 96 6.75 3.25 -10.92
C PRO A 96 7.71 2.25 -11.59
N ARG A 97 8.63 1.64 -10.81
CA ARG A 97 9.53 0.57 -11.31
C ARG A 97 8.80 -0.69 -11.78
N ARG A 98 7.51 -0.84 -11.43
CA ARG A 98 6.62 -1.93 -11.88
C ARG A 98 5.66 -1.47 -12.98
N GLY A 99 5.82 -0.25 -13.50
CA GLY A 99 4.97 0.32 -14.55
C GLY A 99 3.76 1.08 -14.04
N ALA A 100 3.65 1.37 -12.74
CA ALA A 100 2.56 2.18 -12.21
C ALA A 100 2.67 3.64 -12.70
N GLY A 101 1.52 4.23 -13.05
CA GLY A 101 1.42 5.65 -13.38
C GLY A 101 1.44 6.54 -12.14
N GLU A 102 1.64 7.85 -12.34
CA GLU A 102 1.79 8.83 -11.26
C GLU A 102 0.59 8.85 -10.29
N GLU A 103 -0.62 8.79 -10.83
CA GLU A 103 -1.86 8.79 -10.03
C GLU A 103 -1.95 7.54 -9.14
N HIS A 104 -1.55 6.37 -9.67
CA HIS A 104 -1.54 5.12 -8.91
C HIS A 104 -0.52 5.20 -7.77
N THR A 105 0.68 5.70 -8.06
CA THR A 105 1.75 5.88 -7.06
C THR A 105 1.36 6.89 -5.99
N ALA A 106 0.75 8.03 -6.37
CA ALA A 106 0.29 9.05 -5.43
C ALA A 106 -0.83 8.52 -4.50
N THR A 107 -1.80 7.80 -5.07
CA THR A 107 -2.90 7.21 -4.31
C THR A 107 -2.40 6.13 -3.34
N ALA A 108 -1.49 5.27 -3.81
CA ALA A 108 -0.87 4.25 -2.97
C ALA A 108 -0.04 4.86 -1.83
N LEU A 109 0.68 5.95 -2.10
CA LEU A 109 1.43 6.69 -1.08
C LEU A 109 0.50 7.25 -0.01
N ALA A 110 -0.58 7.94 -0.40
CA ALA A 110 -1.54 8.50 0.54
C ALA A 110 -2.19 7.40 1.42
N LEU A 111 -2.52 6.25 0.84
CA LEU A 111 -3.05 5.09 1.58
C LEU A 111 -2.01 4.52 2.55
N ALA A 112 -0.75 4.39 2.13
CA ALA A 112 0.33 3.92 2.98
C ALA A 112 0.56 4.86 4.18
N GLU A 113 0.57 6.17 3.95
CA GLU A 113 0.71 7.17 5.02
C GLU A 113 -0.45 7.12 6.01
N ASN A 114 -1.68 7.04 5.51
CA ASN A 114 -2.88 6.97 6.34
C ASN A 114 -2.90 5.70 7.20
N LEU A 115 -2.55 4.55 6.62
CA LEU A 115 -2.36 3.30 7.36
C LEU A 115 -1.27 3.45 8.43
N ARG A 116 -0.13 4.07 8.09
CA ARG A 116 0.95 4.32 9.06
C ARG A 116 0.50 5.24 10.19
N ARG A 117 -0.39 6.21 9.97
CA ARG A 117 -0.89 7.06 11.07
C ARG A 117 -1.91 6.34 11.96
N SER A 118 -2.62 5.35 11.41
CA SER A 118 -3.78 4.73 12.06
C SER A 118 -3.47 3.40 12.77
N LEU A 119 -2.41 2.69 12.35
CA LEU A 119 -1.97 1.43 12.98
C LEU A 119 -1.18 1.62 14.27
#